data_AF-A0A842R410-F1
#
_entry.id   AF-A0A842R410-F1
#
_cell.length_a   1.000
_cell.length_b   1.000
_cell.length_c   1.000
_cell.angle_alpha   90.00
_cell.angle_beta   90.00
_cell.angle_gamma   90.00
#
_symmetry.space_group_name_H-M   'P 1'
#
loop_
_entity.id
_entity.type
_entity.pdbx_description
1 polymer ?
#
loop_
_entity_poly.entity_id
_entity_poly.type
_entity_poly.pdbx_seq_one_letter_code
_entity_poly.pdbx_strand_id
1 'polypeptide(L)'
;MESDYENLGKELKRELLNAFNLPTKGLKRRENTIMTRISHEDLQIMNALVELGIFKSISETAAFMIHDSIISKLNYYNKILRIFKEIKAKKLEAVATLLESVKEERALEKELSEKHAKMKEEDLVHAIESEETTQEFRDDGEETTLDSNKRASESLFMD
;
A
#
# COMPACT_ATOMS: atom_id res chain seq x y z
N MET A 1 -0.49 -55.93 30.69
CA MET A 1 -1.40 -54.80 30.43
C MET A 1 -0.67 -53.46 30.54
N GLU A 2 -0.22 -53.01 31.72
CA GLU A 2 0.45 -51.69 31.86
C GLU A 2 1.76 -51.59 31.03
N SER A 3 2.53 -52.68 30.98
CA SER A 3 3.72 -52.86 30.12
C SER A 3 3.44 -52.76 28.61
N ASP A 4 2.25 -53.17 28.16
CA ASP A 4 1.93 -53.27 26.73
C ASP A 4 1.57 -51.90 26.15
N TYR A 5 0.87 -51.07 26.94
CA TYR A 5 0.57 -49.68 26.59
C TYR A 5 1.82 -48.81 26.52
N GLU A 6 2.77 -48.99 27.45
CA GLU A 6 4.04 -48.28 27.39
C GLU A 6 4.85 -48.62 26.13
N ASN A 7 4.87 -49.90 25.74
CA ASN A 7 5.61 -50.34 24.56
C ASN A 7 4.96 -49.83 23.27
N LEU A 8 3.62 -49.88 23.18
CA LEU A 8 2.89 -49.33 22.03
C LEU A 8 3.05 -47.81 21.92
N GLY A 9 3.01 -47.10 23.06
CA GLY A 9 3.27 -45.65 23.10
C GLY A 9 4.69 -45.29 22.65
N LYS A 10 5.70 -46.07 23.05
CA LYS A 10 7.09 -45.90 22.60
C LYS A 10 7.23 -46.13 21.09
N GLU A 11 6.54 -47.13 20.55
CA GLU A 11 6.55 -47.43 19.12
C GLU A 11 5.87 -46.33 18.29
N LEU A 12 4.68 -45.88 18.70
CA LEU A 12 3.98 -44.77 18.07
C LEU A 12 4.84 -43.50 18.09
N LYS A 13 5.44 -43.19 19.25
CA LYS A 13 6.35 -42.06 19.39
C LYS A 13 7.55 -42.16 18.46
N ARG A 14 8.11 -43.37 18.28
CA ARG A 14 9.22 -43.62 17.34
C ARG A 14 8.80 -43.37 15.89
N GLU A 15 7.66 -43.92 15.47
CA GLU A 15 7.15 -43.70 14.10
C GLU A 15 6.86 -42.22 13.82
N LEU A 16 6.27 -41.52 14.78
CA LEU A 16 6.02 -40.09 14.66
C LEU A 16 7.32 -39.28 14.66
N LEU A 17 8.31 -39.60 15.50
CA LEU A 17 9.64 -38.98 15.47
C LEU A 17 10.36 -39.22 14.14
N ASN A 18 10.23 -40.41 13.56
CA ASN A 18 10.75 -40.68 12.22
C ASN A 18 10.04 -39.82 11.18
N ALA A 19 8.71 -39.67 11.28
CA ALA A 19 7.93 -38.72 10.47
C ALA A 19 8.41 -37.27 10.68
N PHE A 20 8.74 -36.85 11.91
CA PHE A 20 9.22 -35.49 12.22
C PHE A 20 10.66 -35.22 11.77
N ASN A 21 11.48 -36.24 11.62
CA ASN A 21 12.86 -36.09 11.18
C ASN A 21 13.01 -36.07 9.65
N LEU A 22 11.95 -36.43 8.90
CA LEU A 22 11.92 -36.30 7.46
C LEU A 22 12.00 -34.80 7.07
N PRO A 23 12.89 -34.41 6.14
CA PRO A 23 13.01 -33.02 5.67
C PRO A 23 11.70 -32.46 5.11
N THR A 24 10.84 -33.34 4.60
CA THR A 24 9.54 -33.00 4.04
C THR A 24 8.46 -32.80 5.11
N LYS A 25 8.54 -33.49 6.26
CA LYS A 25 7.49 -33.51 7.30
C LYS A 25 7.92 -32.85 8.62
N GLY A 26 9.16 -32.35 8.69
CA GLY A 26 9.76 -31.94 9.94
C GLY A 26 9.33 -30.59 10.46
N LEU A 27 9.24 -30.51 11.79
CA LEU A 27 8.91 -29.30 12.56
C LEU A 27 10.08 -28.29 12.64
N LYS A 28 11.12 -28.45 11.82
CA LYS A 28 12.33 -27.61 11.85
C LYS A 28 12.06 -26.28 11.14
N ARG A 29 12.57 -25.17 11.72
CA ARG A 29 12.47 -23.79 11.22
C ARG A 29 11.07 -23.16 11.30
N ARG A 30 10.47 -23.14 12.49
CA ARG A 30 9.28 -22.33 12.75
C ARG A 30 9.69 -20.87 12.93
N GLU A 31 9.55 -20.09 11.86
CA GLU A 31 9.86 -18.64 11.87
C GLU A 31 8.62 -17.78 12.12
N ASN A 32 7.43 -18.32 11.86
CA ASN A 32 6.17 -17.58 11.91
C ASN A 32 5.27 -18.09 13.04
N THR A 33 4.66 -17.17 13.78
CA THR A 33 3.67 -17.46 14.82
C THR A 33 2.28 -17.11 14.32
N ILE A 34 1.32 -18.01 14.55
CA ILE A 34 -0.09 -17.80 14.24
C ILE A 34 -0.87 -18.03 15.53
N MET A 35 -1.76 -17.11 15.87
CA MET A 35 -2.75 -17.26 16.95
C MET A 35 -4.12 -17.46 16.33
N THR A 36 -4.81 -18.54 16.67
CA THR A 36 -6.15 -18.84 16.14
C THR A 36 -7.07 -19.35 17.24
N ARG A 37 -8.39 -19.18 17.02
CA ARG A 37 -9.40 -19.89 17.81
C ARG A 37 -9.49 -21.33 17.32
N ILE A 38 -9.71 -22.26 18.25
CA ILE A 38 -9.95 -23.68 17.98
C ILE A 38 -11.22 -24.11 18.72
N SER A 39 -11.88 -25.15 18.21
CA SER A 39 -13.05 -25.71 18.89
C SER A 39 -12.65 -26.37 20.21
N HIS A 40 -13.62 -26.59 21.09
CA HIS A 40 -13.36 -27.28 22.36
C HIS A 40 -12.97 -28.74 22.12
N GLU A 41 -13.63 -29.37 21.16
CA GLU A 41 -13.42 -30.76 20.76
C GLU A 41 -12.00 -30.98 20.21
N ASP A 42 -11.54 -30.10 19.33
CA ASP A 42 -10.17 -30.18 18.78
C ASP A 42 -9.13 -30.01 19.89
N LEU A 43 -9.35 -29.08 20.83
CA LEU A 43 -8.45 -28.86 21.96
C LEU A 43 -8.36 -30.10 22.86
N GLN A 44 -9.47 -30.79 23.12
CA GLN A 44 -9.45 -32.03 23.91
C GLN A 44 -8.60 -33.12 23.25
N ILE A 45 -8.75 -33.30 21.93
CA ILE A 45 -7.93 -34.26 21.17
C ILE A 45 -6.45 -33.90 21.27
N MET A 46 -6.13 -32.61 21.09
CA MET A 46 -4.75 -32.13 21.18
C MET A 46 -4.14 -32.33 22.57
N ASN A 47 -4.92 -32.09 23.63
CA ASN A 47 -4.50 -32.34 25.01
C ASN A 47 -4.23 -33.82 25.24
N ALA A 48 -5.13 -34.71 24.80
CA ALA A 48 -4.93 -36.15 24.93
C ALA A 48 -3.61 -36.60 24.28
N LEU A 49 -3.27 -36.07 23.10
CA LEU A 49 -2.01 -36.38 22.43
C LEU A 49 -0.77 -35.87 23.20
N VAL A 50 -0.89 -34.77 23.92
CA VAL A 50 0.18 -34.26 24.80
C VAL A 50 0.28 -35.10 26.07
N GLU A 51 -0.85 -35.42 26.70
CA GLU A 51 -0.93 -36.25 27.91
C GLU A 51 -0.39 -37.66 27.68
N LEU A 52 -0.62 -38.23 26.49
CA LEU A 52 -0.05 -39.51 26.06
C LEU A 52 1.46 -39.43 25.73
N GLY A 53 2.08 -38.25 25.85
CA GLY A 53 3.51 -38.04 25.61
C GLY A 53 3.92 -38.17 24.14
N ILE A 54 2.95 -38.12 23.22
CA ILE A 54 3.17 -38.16 21.78
C ILE A 54 3.78 -36.83 21.31
N PHE A 55 3.24 -35.72 21.80
CA PHE A 55 3.75 -34.38 21.59
C PHE A 55 4.16 -33.74 22.92
N LYS A 56 5.11 -32.80 22.88
CA LYS A 56 5.57 -32.07 24.06
C LYS A 56 4.65 -30.90 24.43
N SER A 57 3.89 -30.38 23.48
CA SER A 57 2.98 -29.26 23.70
C SER A 57 1.84 -29.21 22.69
N ILE A 58 0.76 -28.50 23.05
CA ILE A 58 -0.39 -28.24 22.18
C ILE A 58 0.06 -27.52 20.90
N SER A 59 0.99 -26.57 21.01
CA SER A 59 1.54 -25.84 19.87
C SER A 59 2.38 -26.73 18.95
N GLU A 60 2.97 -27.81 19.47
CA GLU A 60 3.64 -28.82 18.67
C GLU A 60 2.64 -29.66 17.89
N THR A 61 1.59 -30.14 18.57
CA THR A 61 0.47 -30.88 17.96
C THR A 61 -0.19 -30.07 16.84
N ALA A 62 -0.51 -28.80 17.09
CA ALA A 62 -1.13 -27.91 16.09
C ALA A 62 -0.27 -27.78 14.84
N ALA A 63 1.02 -27.49 15.02
CA ALA A 63 1.95 -27.31 13.93
C ALA A 63 2.06 -28.58 13.08
N PHE A 64 2.08 -29.76 13.70
CA PHE A 64 2.08 -31.02 12.97
C PHE A 64 0.81 -31.23 12.16
N MET A 65 -0.36 -31.08 12.78
CA MET A 65 -1.64 -31.30 12.10
C MET A 65 -1.83 -30.34 10.92
N ILE A 66 -1.43 -29.07 11.10
CA ILE A 66 -1.45 -28.07 10.02
C ILE A 66 -0.51 -28.49 8.88
N HIS A 67 0.72 -28.86 9.20
CA HIS A 67 1.71 -29.27 8.21
C HIS A 67 1.29 -30.51 7.42
N ASP A 68 0.83 -31.54 8.12
CA ASP A 68 0.37 -32.78 7.50
C ASP A 68 -0.85 -32.55 6.59
N SER A 69 -1.79 -31.71 7.04
CA SER A 69 -2.94 -31.29 6.23
C SER A 69 -2.52 -30.55 4.96
N ILE A 70 -1.54 -29.63 5.05
CA ILE A 70 -1.00 -28.93 3.88
C ILE A 70 -0.31 -29.90 2.92
N ILE A 71 0.54 -30.80 3.44
CA ILE A 71 1.28 -31.76 2.61
C ILE A 71 0.35 -32.73 1.89
N SER A 72 -0.68 -33.22 2.57
CA SER A 72 -1.63 -34.18 1.99
C SER A 72 -2.31 -33.66 0.72
N LYS A 73 -2.37 -32.32 0.54
CA LYS A 73 -3.01 -31.64 -0.60
C LYS A 73 -2.07 -30.66 -1.30
N LEU A 74 -0.76 -30.83 -1.16
CA LEU A 74 0.26 -29.86 -1.61
C LEU A 74 0.11 -29.47 -3.09
N ASN A 75 -0.24 -30.42 -3.96
CA ASN A 75 -0.45 -30.17 -5.39
C ASN A 75 -1.57 -29.16 -5.65
N TYR A 76 -2.67 -29.22 -4.90
CA TYR A 76 -3.77 -28.26 -5.04
C TYR A 76 -3.38 -26.89 -4.48
N TYR A 77 -2.75 -26.86 -3.30
CA TYR A 77 -2.26 -25.61 -2.72
C TYR A 77 -1.25 -24.90 -3.62
N ASN A 78 -0.34 -25.64 -4.28
CA ASN A 78 0.58 -25.06 -5.25
C ASN A 78 -0.13 -24.43 -6.46
N LYS A 79 -1.20 -25.06 -6.97
CA LYS A 79 -2.04 -24.47 -8.03
C LYS A 79 -2.72 -23.19 -7.56
N ILE A 80 -3.29 -23.19 -6.34
CA ILE A 80 -3.90 -22.00 -5.73
C ILE A 80 -2.87 -20.88 -5.57
N LEU A 81 -1.66 -21.18 -5.08
CA LEU A 81 -0.59 -20.20 -4.92
C LEU A 81 -0.17 -19.57 -6.25
N ARG A 82 -0.13 -20.36 -7.33
CA ARG A 82 0.15 -19.84 -8.68
C ARG A 82 -0.92 -18.83 -9.11
N ILE A 83 -2.20 -19.21 -9.01
CA ILE A 83 -3.33 -18.34 -9.37
C ILE A 83 -3.32 -17.07 -8.51
N PHE A 84 -3.06 -17.19 -7.21
CA PHE A 84 -2.98 -16.04 -6.31
C PHE A 84 -1.88 -15.04 -6.75
N LYS A 85 -0.70 -15.53 -7.16
CA LYS A 85 0.38 -14.69 -7.66
C LYS A 85 -0.02 -13.94 -8.93
N GLU A 86 -0.71 -14.62 -9.85
CA GLU A 86 -1.23 -14.01 -11.08
C GLU A 86 -2.26 -12.90 -10.77
N ILE A 87 -3.21 -13.17 -9.87
CA ILE A 87 -4.19 -12.18 -9.41
C ILE A 87 -3.49 -10.97 -8.77
N LYS A 88 -2.48 -11.21 -7.92
CA LYS A 88 -1.73 -10.14 -7.27
C LYS A 88 -0.99 -9.27 -8.29
N ALA A 89 -0.36 -9.89 -9.29
CA ALA A 89 0.32 -9.17 -10.36
C ALA A 89 -0.67 -8.32 -11.18
N LYS A 90 -1.82 -8.90 -11.57
CA LYS A 90 -2.85 -8.18 -12.32
C LYS A 90 -3.48 -7.03 -11.55
N LYS A 91 -3.69 -7.19 -10.23
CA LYS A 91 -4.13 -6.09 -9.37
C LYS A 91 -3.12 -4.95 -9.33
N LEU A 92 -1.82 -5.29 -9.23
CA LEU A 92 -0.77 -4.28 -9.22
C LEU A 92 -0.66 -3.55 -10.57
N GLU A 93 -0.73 -4.28 -11.67
CA GLU A 93 -0.75 -3.74 -13.04
C GLU A 93 -1.90 -2.75 -13.22
N ALA A 94 -3.12 -3.13 -12.83
CA ALA A 94 -4.28 -2.25 -12.92
C ALA A 94 -4.12 -0.94 -12.12
N VAL A 95 -3.60 -1.04 -10.90
CA VAL A 95 -3.33 0.15 -10.06
C VAL A 95 -2.23 1.01 -10.67
N ALA A 96 -1.18 0.40 -11.24
CA ALA A 96 -0.09 1.11 -11.90
C ALA A 96 -0.57 1.86 -13.15
N THR A 97 -1.43 1.25 -13.97
CA THR A 97 -2.01 1.90 -15.15
C THR A 97 -2.79 3.16 -14.78
N LEU A 98 -3.65 3.10 -13.76
CA LEU A 98 -4.40 4.27 -13.31
C LEU A 98 -3.48 5.34 -12.70
N LEU A 99 -2.44 4.92 -11.97
CA LEU A 99 -1.46 5.85 -11.43
C LEU A 99 -0.73 6.61 -12.55
N GLU A 100 -0.43 5.95 -13.66
CA GLU A 100 0.26 6.59 -14.78
C GLU A 100 -0.64 7.60 -15.49
N SER A 101 -1.91 7.28 -15.73
CA SER A 101 -2.85 8.25 -16.35
C SER A 101 -3.00 9.52 -15.50
N VAL A 102 -3.08 9.38 -14.18
CA VAL A 102 -3.15 10.53 -13.26
C VAL A 102 -1.88 11.39 -13.30
N LYS A 103 -0.70 10.78 -13.52
CA LYS A 103 0.55 11.54 -13.67
C LYS A 103 0.60 12.27 -15.01
N GLU A 104 0.17 11.62 -16.09
CA GLU A 104 0.11 12.22 -17.43
C GLU A 104 -0.82 13.44 -17.44
N GLU A 105 -2.02 13.34 -16.87
CA GLU A 105 -2.95 14.47 -16.73
C GLU A 105 -2.32 15.65 -15.98
N ARG A 106 -1.66 15.38 -14.84
CA ARG A 106 -0.97 16.42 -14.06
C ARG A 106 0.21 17.04 -14.79
N ALA A 107 0.92 16.27 -15.62
CA ALA A 107 2.02 16.79 -16.44
C ALA A 107 1.48 17.74 -17.52
N LEU A 108 0.39 17.37 -18.19
CA LEU A 108 -0.28 18.20 -19.19
C LEU A 108 -0.83 19.49 -18.57
N GLU A 109 -1.46 19.43 -17.40
CA GLU A 109 -1.93 20.62 -16.68
C GLU A 109 -0.79 21.60 -16.35
N LYS A 110 0.36 21.08 -15.91
CA LYS A 110 1.55 21.91 -15.66
C LYS A 110 2.04 22.58 -16.94
N GLU A 111 2.21 21.83 -18.01
CA GLU A 111 2.64 22.37 -19.31
C GLU A 111 1.67 23.43 -19.87
N LEU A 112 0.36 23.22 -19.73
CA LEU A 112 -0.64 24.22 -20.12
C LEU A 112 -0.53 25.49 -19.27
N SER A 113 -0.34 25.36 -17.96
CA SER A 113 -0.18 26.52 -17.08
C SER A 113 1.07 27.33 -17.42
N GLU A 114 2.17 26.66 -17.75
CA GLU A 114 3.44 27.30 -18.15
C GLU A 114 3.31 28.01 -19.50
N LYS A 115 2.60 27.41 -20.47
CA LYS A 115 2.31 28.06 -21.77
C LYS A 115 1.40 29.28 -21.59
N HIS A 116 0.35 29.18 -20.78
CA HIS A 116 -0.54 30.31 -20.51
C HIS A 116 0.18 31.44 -19.76
N ALA A 117 1.14 31.14 -18.89
CA ALA A 117 1.97 32.13 -18.22
C ALA A 117 2.87 32.88 -19.22
N LYS A 118 3.55 32.14 -20.12
CA LYS A 118 4.41 32.75 -21.16
C LYS A 118 3.63 33.61 -22.15
N MET A 119 2.45 33.15 -22.59
CA MET A 119 1.65 33.90 -23.56
C MET A 119 1.13 35.23 -22.96
N LYS A 120 0.76 35.24 -21.67
CA LYS A 120 0.41 36.48 -20.97
C LYS A 120 1.59 37.44 -20.80
N GLU A 121 2.80 36.91 -20.67
CA GLU A 121 4.03 37.70 -20.57
C GLU A 121 4.38 38.33 -21.92
N GLU A 122 4.26 37.58 -23.02
CA GLU A 122 4.46 38.06 -24.40
C GLU A 122 3.39 39.09 -24.82
N ASP A 123 2.12 38.87 -24.47
CA ASP A 123 1.03 39.84 -24.71
C ASP A 123 1.23 41.15 -23.93
N LEU A 124 1.83 41.09 -22.73
CA LEU A 124 2.20 42.27 -21.95
C LEU A 124 3.35 43.05 -22.61
N VAL A 125 4.38 42.34 -23.08
CA VAL A 125 5.53 42.95 -23.78
C VAL A 125 5.07 43.65 -25.06
N HIS A 126 4.19 43.01 -25.84
CA HIS A 126 3.68 43.56 -27.09
C HIS A 126 2.76 44.79 -26.87
N ALA A 127 2.05 44.85 -25.73
CA ALA A 127 1.26 46.01 -25.34
C ALA A 127 2.15 47.20 -24.95
N ILE A 128 3.24 46.96 -24.21
CA ILE A 128 4.19 48.00 -23.80
C ILE A 128 4.90 48.61 -25.02
N GLU A 129 5.30 47.81 -26.01
CA GLU A 129 5.93 48.29 -27.25
C GLU A 129 4.97 49.10 -28.15
N SER A 130 3.66 48.81 -28.09
CA SER A 130 2.65 49.56 -28.85
C SER A 130 2.31 50.93 -28.25
N GLU A 131 2.51 51.12 -26.94
CA GLU A 131 2.31 52.43 -26.28
C GLU A 131 3.50 53.38 -26.52
N GLU A 132 4.73 52.88 -26.65
CA GLU A 132 5.89 53.73 -26.96
C GLU A 132 5.92 54.22 -28.43
N THR A 133 5.21 53.57 -29.34
CA THR A 133 5.25 53.94 -30.78
C THR A 133 4.21 55.00 -31.17
N THR A 134 3.35 55.46 -30.24
CA THR A 134 2.28 56.43 -30.55
C THR A 134 2.50 57.82 -29.95
N GLN A 135 3.69 58.10 -29.40
CA GLN A 135 3.96 59.33 -28.67
C GLN A 135 5.09 60.20 -29.27
N GLU A 136 5.14 60.33 -30.59
CA GLU A 136 5.86 61.43 -31.25
C GLU A 136 4.97 61.98 -32.36
N PHE A 137 4.07 62.91 -32.05
CA PHE A 137 3.58 63.99 -32.93
C PHE A 137 2.46 64.74 -32.19
N ARG A 138 2.83 65.76 -31.43
CA ARG A 138 2.02 66.97 -31.17
C ARG A 138 2.91 68.04 -30.59
N ASP A 139 3.45 68.83 -31.51
CA ASP A 139 3.96 70.17 -31.30
C ASP A 139 2.78 71.16 -31.19
N ASP A 140 3.10 72.36 -30.74
CA ASP A 140 2.29 73.58 -30.58
C ASP A 140 1.58 73.75 -29.23
N GLY A 141 2.14 74.67 -28.45
CA GLY A 141 1.76 74.97 -27.08
C GLY A 141 0.62 75.97 -26.91
N GLU A 142 0.26 76.18 -25.66
CA GLU A 142 -0.17 77.48 -25.14
C GLU A 142 -0.08 77.50 -23.62
N GLU A 143 0.39 78.64 -23.13
CA GLU A 143 0.57 79.06 -21.75
C GLU A 143 -0.80 79.34 -21.10
N THR A 144 -1.00 79.03 -19.81
CA THR A 144 -1.60 79.94 -18.80
C THR A 144 -1.86 79.28 -17.43
N THR A 145 -1.19 79.86 -16.43
CA THR A 145 -1.64 80.23 -15.06
C THR A 145 -2.43 79.26 -14.17
N LEU A 146 -1.75 78.89 -13.07
CA LEU A 146 -2.17 78.99 -11.66
C LEU A 146 -3.66 79.32 -11.39
N ASP A 147 -4.36 78.40 -10.74
CA ASP A 147 -5.06 78.77 -9.51
C ASP A 147 -5.18 77.59 -8.53
N SER A 148 -5.24 77.96 -7.27
CA SER A 148 -5.00 77.13 -6.11
C SER A 148 -6.28 76.87 -5.33
N ASN A 149 -6.26 75.79 -4.54
CA ASN A 149 -7.03 75.60 -3.30
C ASN A 149 -8.54 75.29 -3.39
N LYS A 150 -8.92 74.07 -2.99
CA LYS A 150 -9.71 73.85 -1.75
C LYS A 150 -10.00 72.38 -1.43
N ARG A 151 -9.53 71.98 -0.23
CA ARG A 151 -10.24 71.27 0.86
C ARG A 151 -10.87 69.90 0.55
N ALA A 152 -10.28 68.84 1.12
CA ALA A 152 -10.65 68.21 2.41
C ALA A 152 -11.58 67.01 2.16
N SER A 153 -11.09 65.77 2.19
CA SER A 153 -10.91 64.93 3.39
C SER A 153 -12.08 65.03 4.37
N GLU A 154 -13.02 64.08 4.29
CA GLU A 154 -13.37 63.15 5.38
C GLU A 154 -14.72 62.45 5.16
N SER A 155 -14.80 61.24 5.73
CA SER A 155 -15.96 60.36 5.91
C SER A 155 -16.38 59.57 4.65
N LEU A 156 -16.56 58.25 4.70
CA LEU A 156 -17.36 57.54 5.70
C LEU A 156 -17.00 56.03 5.75
N PHE A 157 -16.89 55.51 6.98
CA PHE A 157 -17.07 54.15 7.52
C PHE A 157 -17.42 52.99 6.55
N MET A 158 -16.70 51.86 6.57
CA MET A 158 -16.90 50.71 7.50
C MET A 158 -18.34 50.20 7.55
N ASP A 159 -18.59 49.06 6.93
CA ASP A 159 -18.78 47.76 7.63
C ASP A 159 -18.51 46.59 6.66
#